data_AF-A0A7C1J4P8-F1
#
_entry.id   AF-A0A7C1J4P8-F1
#
_cell.length_a   1.000
_cell.length_b   1.000
_cell.length_c   1.000
_cell.angle_alpha   90.00
_cell.angle_beta   90.00
_cell.angle_gamma   90.00
#
_symmetry.space_group_name_H-M   'P 1'
#
loop_
_entity.id
_entity.type
_entity.pdbx_description
1 polymer ?
#
loop_
_entity_poly.entity_id
_entity_poly.type
_entity_poly.pdbx_seq_one_letter_code
_entity_poly.pdbx_strand_id
1 'polypeptide(L)'
;MEMRNRKRASNLTLILGFYLSFFLFSGVFLHADTSKIPEDKNPVYALRDSVLSFFYPVSGSVIGFEDGEVKVKLQTDKKLKEGTRLSVLREGKAFYHPVTKELVGKLEVLTGRVEIKKYANGLYLCSVIKGTPQKGDTVRITTSKVRLAFFQDRKAQWALSEAFYNSLKDSRRFDLIDAYTKTYEPKELSEIAMARGAEASLMFSTTSRDRVVFLNVRLLWAEDAKVFAELQEPIGADLLMGLKEDELISLSIARAKGEAWGTLELLAGELIAMGDVDGDGKRELIVSDGNNIRIYDYREELREIWLIKGAAYEKHLSIDVLDLNQNGRAEIFVTSMREEDTISSYVLEYTPPHGYRKVWDKAPYFFRVIDKTLLMQAFTRSEIYSGPVYEAVWKEGYPEKGKPINLPSQVNIYGFTFVDWQDKGLPQVLAFDDKGYLNLYDRGGELIWSSKEPYGGFDISFERKTHSIFKPEEKWFVKGRLITKRTQRGQEVIVVKKIPFISTVPGLGYKGAEVYSFWWDGNIMDEELIMQRIPGRITDYWIEGEDLLLISRGSLSTFLAKIISGDFSRGSIIYYYSLKK
;
A
#
# COMPACT_ATOMS: atom_id res chain seq x y z
N MET A 1 18.56 -59.03 78.07
CA MET A 1 17.83 -60.06 77.29
C MET A 1 16.78 -59.32 76.50
N GLU A 2 16.83 -59.12 75.19
CA GLU A 2 17.70 -59.66 74.13
C GLU A 2 17.91 -58.55 73.08
N MET A 3 19.13 -58.47 72.54
CA MET A 3 19.61 -57.44 71.59
C MET A 3 19.04 -57.71 70.18
N ARG A 4 18.86 -56.73 69.27
CA ARG A 4 19.93 -56.10 68.47
C ARG A 4 19.34 -55.07 67.48
N ASN A 5 19.94 -53.87 67.49
CA ASN A 5 20.57 -53.17 66.33
C ASN A 5 19.80 -53.07 64.99
N ARG A 6 19.65 -51.90 64.34
CA ARG A 6 20.65 -50.86 64.07
C ARG A 6 19.99 -49.55 63.58
N LYS A 7 20.65 -48.45 63.91
CA LYS A 7 20.44 -47.06 63.47
C LYS A 7 20.50 -46.88 61.95
N ARG A 8 19.70 -45.95 61.41
CA ARG A 8 20.16 -44.81 60.59
C ARG A 8 19.08 -43.71 60.54
N ALA A 9 19.48 -42.52 60.98
CA ALA A 9 18.84 -41.22 60.78
C ALA A 9 18.92 -40.85 59.27
N SER A 10 18.19 -39.92 58.66
CA SER A 10 17.35 -38.80 59.12
C SER A 10 16.67 -38.17 57.88
N ASN A 11 15.61 -37.39 58.15
CA ASN A 11 15.03 -36.29 57.37
C ASN A 11 13.82 -36.57 56.47
N LEU A 12 12.67 -36.55 57.14
CA LEU A 12 11.52 -35.67 56.91
C LEU A 12 11.23 -35.25 55.45
N THR A 13 10.17 -35.81 54.88
CA THR A 13 9.34 -35.11 53.89
C THR A 13 7.92 -35.09 54.44
N LEU A 14 7.42 -33.87 54.67
CA LEU A 14 6.14 -33.60 55.30
C LEU A 14 4.99 -33.99 54.35
N ILE A 15 4.02 -34.69 54.92
CA ILE A 15 2.74 -35.04 54.31
C ILE A 15 1.88 -33.77 54.19
N LEU A 16 1.40 -33.46 52.98
CA LEU A 16 0.36 -32.47 52.78
C LEU A 16 -0.96 -33.19 52.46
N GLY A 17 -1.90 -33.10 53.38
CA GLY A 17 -3.30 -33.48 53.16
C GLY A 17 -4.18 -32.24 53.07
N PHE A 18 -5.31 -32.42 52.39
CA PHE A 18 -6.58 -31.69 52.55
C PHE A 18 -6.67 -30.24 52.01
N TYR A 19 -7.48 -29.99 50.97
CA TYR A 19 -8.92 -29.74 51.09
C TYR A 19 -9.57 -29.49 49.71
N LEU A 20 -10.72 -30.12 49.53
CA LEU A 20 -11.70 -29.88 48.47
C LEU A 20 -12.30 -28.48 48.64
N SER A 21 -12.15 -27.59 47.66
CA SER A 21 -13.01 -26.42 47.52
C SER A 21 -13.31 -26.14 46.04
N PHE A 22 -14.61 -26.21 45.75
CA PHE A 22 -15.25 -25.84 44.50
C PHE A 22 -14.94 -24.36 44.20
N PHE A 23 -14.20 -24.09 43.13
CA PHE A 23 -14.15 -22.76 42.51
C PHE A 23 -14.51 -22.90 41.04
N LEU A 24 -15.64 -22.28 40.68
CA LEU A 24 -16.03 -21.94 39.32
C LEU A 24 -14.87 -21.17 38.67
N PHE A 25 -14.12 -21.86 37.80
CA PHE A 25 -13.19 -21.22 36.89
C PHE A 25 -14.02 -20.48 35.83
N SER A 26 -14.45 -19.27 36.16
CA SER A 26 -14.72 -18.26 35.14
C SER A 26 -13.38 -17.98 34.48
N GLY A 27 -13.13 -18.67 33.37
CA GLY A 27 -12.06 -18.33 32.46
C GLY A 27 -12.33 -16.93 31.94
N VAL A 28 -11.78 -15.93 32.63
CA VAL A 28 -11.47 -14.65 32.01
C VAL A 28 -10.42 -14.99 30.96
N PHE A 29 -10.89 -15.29 29.75
CA PHE A 29 -10.08 -15.13 28.56
C PHE A 29 -9.61 -13.69 28.59
N LEU A 30 -8.35 -13.48 28.96
CA LEU A 30 -7.58 -12.34 28.51
C LEU A 30 -7.65 -12.38 26.98
N HIS A 31 -8.70 -11.77 26.45
CA HIS A 31 -8.72 -11.28 25.10
C HIS A 31 -7.50 -10.37 25.03
N ALA A 32 -6.48 -10.78 24.27
CA ALA A 32 -5.54 -9.83 23.71
C ALA A 32 -6.39 -8.94 22.82
N ASP A 33 -6.96 -7.90 23.44
CA ASP A 33 -7.62 -6.82 22.75
C ASP A 33 -6.56 -6.26 21.80
N THR A 34 -6.75 -6.49 20.51
CA THR A 34 -6.03 -5.81 19.43
C THR A 34 -6.46 -4.34 19.48
N SER A 35 -6.11 -3.68 20.57
CA SER A 35 -6.32 -2.27 20.75
C SER A 35 -5.43 -1.61 19.71
N LYS A 36 -6.08 -0.99 18.72
CA LYS A 36 -5.46 -0.02 17.84
C LYS A 36 -4.58 0.87 18.72
N ILE A 37 -3.28 0.88 18.48
CA ILE A 37 -2.42 1.87 19.10
C ILE A 37 -3.04 3.23 18.74
N PRO A 38 -3.47 4.04 19.72
CA PRO A 38 -4.09 5.32 19.42
C PRO A 38 -3.11 6.16 18.59
N GLU A 39 -3.66 6.97 17.68
CA GLU A 39 -2.89 7.68 16.64
C GLU A 39 -1.79 8.58 17.23
N ASP A 40 -1.96 8.97 18.50
CA ASP A 40 -1.03 9.75 19.34
C ASP A 40 0.24 9.01 19.78
N LYS A 41 0.32 7.68 19.57
CA LYS A 41 1.48 6.83 19.92
C LYS A 41 2.26 6.29 18.72
N ASN A 42 1.93 6.70 17.50
CA ASN A 42 2.67 6.27 16.31
C ASN A 42 3.92 7.15 16.09
N PRO A 43 5.15 6.58 16.14
CA PRO A 43 6.38 7.37 15.98
C PRO A 43 6.50 8.03 14.60
N VAL A 44 5.90 7.46 13.55
CA VAL A 44 5.85 8.07 12.21
C VAL A 44 4.97 9.32 12.22
N TYR A 45 3.81 9.28 12.87
CA TYR A 45 2.92 10.43 12.98
C TYR A 45 3.45 11.49 13.94
N ALA A 46 4.08 11.09 15.04
CA ALA A 46 4.79 12.01 15.92
C ALA A 46 5.90 12.77 15.18
N LEU A 47 6.70 12.06 14.38
CA LEU A 47 7.73 12.68 13.54
C LEU A 47 7.11 13.60 12.47
N ARG A 48 6.01 13.17 11.83
CA ARG A 48 5.28 13.97 10.84
C ARG A 48 4.79 15.27 11.45
N ASP A 49 4.16 15.20 12.62
CA ASP A 49 3.61 16.36 13.31
C ASP A 49 4.71 17.30 13.77
N SER A 50 5.86 16.76 14.17
CA SER A 50 7.08 17.52 14.43
C SER A 50 7.56 18.28 13.19
N VAL A 51 7.53 17.67 12.00
CA VAL A 51 7.84 18.38 10.73
C VAL A 51 6.78 19.44 10.41
N LEU A 52 5.49 19.09 10.49
CA LEU A 52 4.38 20.00 10.20
C LEU A 52 4.39 21.26 11.07
N SER A 53 4.89 21.17 12.31
CA SER A 53 4.96 22.30 13.24
C SER A 53 5.81 23.47 12.75
N PHE A 54 6.75 23.26 11.82
CA PHE A 54 7.55 24.33 11.19
C PHE A 54 6.84 25.02 10.02
N PHE A 55 5.76 24.42 9.50
CA PHE A 55 5.03 24.89 8.32
C PHE A 55 3.57 25.23 8.63
N TYR A 56 3.27 25.48 9.90
CA TYR A 56 1.92 25.80 10.35
C TYR A 56 1.44 27.14 9.75
N PRO A 57 0.36 27.17 8.95
CA PRO A 57 -0.14 28.40 8.35
C PRO A 57 -0.52 29.42 9.43
N VAL A 58 0.03 30.62 9.31
CA VAL A 58 -0.19 31.69 10.30
C VAL A 58 0.03 33.04 9.63
N SER A 59 -0.71 34.05 10.09
CA SER A 59 -0.48 35.45 9.72
C SER A 59 -0.21 36.30 10.96
N GLY A 60 0.45 37.43 10.75
CA GLY A 60 0.79 38.38 11.81
C GLY A 60 1.32 39.68 11.23
N SER A 61 1.88 40.51 12.10
CA SER A 61 2.40 41.82 11.72
C SER A 61 3.76 42.10 12.37
N VAL A 62 4.62 42.81 11.64
CA VAL A 62 5.82 43.44 12.19
C VAL A 62 5.39 44.61 13.07
N ILE A 63 5.70 44.56 14.35
CA ILE A 63 5.31 45.61 15.32
C ILE A 63 6.45 46.58 15.64
N GLY A 64 7.70 46.22 15.33
CA GLY A 64 8.86 47.06 15.58
C GLY A 64 10.18 46.30 15.43
N PHE A 65 11.26 46.94 15.87
CA PHE A 65 12.62 46.41 15.83
C PHE A 65 13.27 46.63 17.21
N GLU A 66 14.11 45.70 17.64
CA GLU A 66 14.90 45.80 18.88
C GLU A 66 16.20 45.03 18.69
N ASP A 67 17.34 45.63 19.05
CA ASP A 67 18.67 45.00 18.97
C ASP A 67 19.01 44.36 17.61
N GLY A 68 18.52 44.95 16.51
CA GLY A 68 18.72 44.43 15.15
C GLY A 68 17.79 43.26 14.76
N GLU A 69 16.89 42.84 15.66
CA GLU A 69 15.87 41.83 15.42
C GLU A 69 14.51 42.46 15.09
N VAL A 70 13.71 41.77 14.29
CA VAL A 70 12.34 42.15 13.93
C VAL A 70 11.37 41.58 14.95
N LYS A 71 10.59 42.44 15.60
CA LYS A 71 9.50 42.04 16.50
C LYS A 71 8.25 41.74 15.68
N VAL A 72 7.76 40.51 15.82
CA VAL A 72 6.60 39.99 15.12
C VAL A 72 5.53 39.59 16.13
N LYS A 73 4.28 39.99 15.88
CA LYS A 73 3.10 39.49 16.59
C LYS A 73 2.31 38.58 15.66
N LEU A 74 2.18 37.31 16.00
CA LEU A 74 1.39 36.33 15.23
C LEU A 74 -0.03 36.21 15.79
N GLN A 75 -0.99 35.93 14.92
CA GLN A 75 -2.39 35.72 15.24
C GLN A 75 -2.66 34.22 15.41
N THR A 76 -2.06 33.63 16.44
CA THR A 76 -2.21 32.21 16.76
C THR A 76 -2.01 31.99 18.25
N ASP A 77 -2.72 31.00 18.79
CA ASP A 77 -2.51 30.44 20.12
C ASP A 77 -1.36 29.40 20.14
N LYS A 78 -1.09 28.77 19.00
CA LYS A 78 0.04 27.84 18.84
C LYS A 78 1.39 28.55 18.89
N LYS A 79 2.34 27.99 19.64
CA LYS A 79 3.73 28.43 19.65
C LYS A 79 4.50 27.86 18.46
N LEU A 80 5.11 28.72 17.66
CA LEU A 80 5.98 28.33 16.56
C LEU A 80 7.40 28.06 17.08
N LYS A 81 8.09 27.12 16.42
CA LYS A 81 9.47 26.71 16.78
C LYS A 81 10.51 27.69 16.22
N GLU A 82 11.64 27.78 16.90
CA GLU A 82 12.85 28.44 16.40
C GLU A 82 13.26 27.85 15.03
N GLY A 83 13.84 28.68 14.16
CA GLY A 83 14.26 28.28 12.81
C GLY A 83 13.15 28.34 11.75
N THR A 84 11.90 28.54 12.16
CA THR A 84 10.76 28.74 11.26
C THR A 84 10.90 30.06 10.48
N ARG A 85 10.66 30.05 9.17
CA ARG A 85 10.71 31.25 8.31
C ARG A 85 9.32 31.76 7.97
N LEU A 86 9.18 33.08 8.00
CA LEU A 86 7.97 33.82 7.65
C LEU A 86 8.26 34.71 6.44
N SER A 87 7.35 34.71 5.48
CA SER A 87 7.38 35.68 4.38
C SER A 87 6.90 37.03 4.87
N VAL A 88 7.62 38.10 4.52
CA VAL A 88 7.24 39.49 4.82
C VAL A 88 6.58 40.09 3.58
N LEU A 89 5.36 40.57 3.75
CA LEU A 89 4.48 41.09 2.71
C LEU A 89 4.16 42.54 3.03
N ARG A 90 4.36 43.44 2.07
CA ARG A 90 3.94 44.83 2.18
C ARG A 90 2.70 45.07 1.35
N GLU A 91 1.74 45.75 1.95
CA GLU A 91 0.54 46.19 1.26
C GLU A 91 0.91 47.22 0.19
N GLY A 92 0.63 46.90 -1.06
CA GLY A 92 0.90 47.71 -2.24
C GLY A 92 -0.31 48.50 -2.72
N LYS A 93 -0.32 48.83 -4.02
CA LYS A 93 -1.38 49.63 -4.63
C LYS A 93 -2.73 48.88 -4.56
N ALA A 94 -3.80 49.64 -4.38
CA ALA A 94 -5.17 49.16 -4.54
C ALA A 94 -5.37 48.60 -5.96
N PHE A 95 -5.93 47.40 -6.05
CA PHE A 95 -6.33 46.75 -7.29
C PHE A 95 -7.86 46.81 -7.42
N TYR A 96 -8.30 47.24 -8.59
CA TYR A 96 -9.72 47.47 -8.90
C TYR A 96 -10.17 46.47 -9.96
N HIS A 97 -11.41 46.02 -9.86
CA HIS A 97 -11.98 45.10 -10.84
C HIS A 97 -12.01 45.80 -12.21
N PRO A 98 -11.50 45.15 -13.29
CA PRO A 98 -11.29 45.83 -14.58
C PRO A 98 -12.60 46.38 -15.17
N VAL A 99 -13.73 45.74 -14.87
CA VAL A 99 -15.06 46.09 -15.40
C VAL A 99 -15.87 46.96 -14.43
N THR A 100 -15.94 46.59 -13.14
CA THR A 100 -16.82 47.29 -12.17
C THR A 100 -16.16 48.49 -11.52
N LYS A 101 -14.82 48.65 -11.67
CA LYS A 101 -14.00 49.69 -11.02
C LYS A 101 -14.09 49.69 -9.49
N GLU A 102 -14.72 48.69 -8.89
CA GLU A 102 -14.77 48.50 -7.44
C GLU A 102 -13.42 48.03 -6.91
N LEU A 103 -13.10 48.42 -5.66
CA LEU A 103 -11.89 47.99 -4.97
C LEU A 103 -11.98 46.48 -4.67
N VAL A 104 -11.14 45.68 -5.33
CA VAL A 104 -11.08 44.21 -5.11
C VAL A 104 -10.17 43.88 -3.93
N GLY A 105 -9.14 44.70 -3.69
CA GLY A 105 -8.20 44.53 -2.59
C GLY A 105 -6.94 45.36 -2.79
N LYS A 106 -5.93 45.15 -1.96
CA LYS A 106 -4.59 45.72 -2.17
C LYS A 106 -3.62 44.60 -2.53
N LEU A 107 -2.76 44.83 -3.52
CA LEU A 107 -1.75 43.85 -3.94
C LEU A 107 -0.69 43.72 -2.84
N GLU A 108 -0.53 42.54 -2.27
CA GLU A 108 0.58 42.26 -1.35
C GLU A 108 1.84 41.90 -2.15
N VAL A 109 2.95 42.57 -1.86
CA VAL A 109 4.25 42.31 -2.49
C VAL A 109 5.17 41.65 -1.48
N LEU A 110 5.83 40.55 -1.86
CA LEU A 110 6.87 39.91 -1.05
C LEU A 110 8.09 40.84 -0.92
N THR A 111 8.30 41.41 0.26
CA THR A 111 9.37 42.38 0.54
C THR A 111 10.54 41.79 1.31
N GLY A 112 10.39 40.59 1.87
CA GLY A 112 11.47 39.93 2.58
C GLY A 112 11.09 38.60 3.19
N ARG A 113 12.02 38.04 3.95
CA ARG A 113 11.85 36.82 4.74
C ARG A 113 12.57 36.98 6.07
N VAL A 114 11.90 36.58 7.15
CA VAL A 114 12.44 36.62 8.52
C VAL A 114 12.40 35.23 9.12
N GLU A 115 13.32 34.94 10.03
CA GLU A 115 13.43 33.65 10.72
C GLU A 115 13.27 33.84 12.23
N ILE A 116 12.42 33.03 12.86
CA ILE A 116 12.17 33.08 14.30
C ILE A 116 13.44 32.64 15.06
N LYS A 117 13.91 33.48 15.99
CA LYS A 117 14.98 33.16 16.94
C LYS A 117 14.45 32.78 18.31
N LYS A 118 13.53 33.59 18.84
CA LYS A 118 13.03 33.40 20.20
C LYS A 118 11.63 33.97 20.36
N TYR A 119 10.90 33.45 21.34
CA TYR A 119 9.60 33.95 21.75
C TYR A 119 9.72 34.58 23.15
N ALA A 120 9.40 35.86 23.26
CA ALA A 120 9.48 36.61 24.51
C ALA A 120 8.33 37.62 24.61
N ASN A 121 7.72 37.74 25.78
CA ASN A 121 6.69 38.75 26.07
C ASN A 121 5.52 38.79 25.07
N GLY A 122 5.07 37.64 24.58
CA GLY A 122 3.96 37.56 23.62
C GLY A 122 4.36 37.82 22.16
N LEU A 123 5.65 37.96 21.88
CA LEU A 123 6.20 38.37 20.60
C LEU A 123 7.30 37.42 20.12
N TYR A 124 7.43 37.29 18.81
CA TYR A 124 8.51 36.56 18.17
C TYR A 124 9.59 37.55 17.74
N LEU A 125 10.82 37.30 18.18
CA LEU A 125 11.99 38.04 17.76
C LEU A 125 12.66 37.28 16.63
N CYS A 126 12.79 37.94 15.48
CA CYS A 126 13.18 37.32 14.23
C CYS A 126 14.41 37.98 13.61
N SER A 127 15.32 37.19 13.05
CA SER A 127 16.41 37.72 12.22
C SER A 127 15.94 37.92 10.78
N VAL A 128 16.39 39.00 10.12
CA VAL A 128 16.14 39.21 8.70
C VAL A 128 17.03 38.28 7.87
N ILE A 129 16.42 37.43 7.04
CA ILE A 129 17.15 36.57 6.09
C ILE A 129 17.36 37.32 4.77
N LYS A 130 16.31 38.00 4.29
CA LYS A 130 16.35 38.79 3.06
C LYS A 130 15.35 39.94 3.12
N GLY A 131 15.68 41.05 2.47
CA GLY A 131 14.80 42.20 2.30
C GLY A 131 14.88 43.19 3.45
N THR A 132 13.94 44.15 3.44
CA THR A 132 13.91 45.25 4.42
C THR A 132 12.50 45.36 5.03
N PRO A 133 12.19 44.52 6.03
CA PRO A 133 10.92 44.59 6.74
C PRO A 133 10.70 45.99 7.31
N GLN A 134 9.44 46.42 7.40
CA GLN A 134 9.03 47.67 8.03
C GLN A 134 7.91 47.40 9.03
N LYS A 135 7.77 48.29 10.01
CA LYS A 135 6.65 48.25 10.95
C LYS A 135 5.33 48.35 10.18
N GLY A 136 4.40 47.45 10.46
CA GLY A 136 3.13 47.32 9.75
C GLY A 136 3.14 46.31 8.60
N ASP A 137 4.30 45.80 8.17
CA ASP A 137 4.34 44.71 7.19
C ASP A 137 3.65 43.47 7.75
N THR A 138 2.93 42.76 6.87
CA THR A 138 2.31 41.48 7.20
C THR A 138 3.37 40.39 7.15
N VAL A 139 3.37 39.49 8.12
CA VAL A 139 4.19 38.27 8.06
C VAL A 139 3.31 37.05 7.94
N ARG A 140 3.71 36.08 7.13
CA ARG A 140 2.85 34.93 6.80
C ARG A 140 3.61 33.64 6.52
N ILE A 141 3.05 32.53 6.99
CA ILE A 141 3.18 31.20 6.38
C ILE A 141 1.88 30.93 5.65
N THR A 142 1.94 30.74 4.33
CA THR A 142 0.74 30.65 3.50
C THR A 142 -0.04 29.36 3.79
N THR A 143 -1.33 29.34 3.42
CA THR A 143 -2.14 28.12 3.44
C THR A 143 -1.88 27.24 2.21
N SER A 144 -1.23 27.77 1.17
CA SER A 144 -0.85 27.04 -0.04
C SER A 144 0.21 25.99 0.28
N LYS A 145 0.21 24.87 -0.44
CA LYS A 145 1.14 23.75 -0.23
C LYS A 145 2.60 24.19 -0.28
N VAL A 146 3.41 23.72 0.68
CA VAL A 146 4.87 23.94 0.65
C VAL A 146 5.50 22.94 -0.29
N ARG A 147 6.33 23.40 -1.21
CA ARG A 147 7.11 22.49 -2.07
C ARG A 147 8.31 21.99 -1.28
N LEU A 148 8.36 20.69 -0.98
CA LEU A 148 9.38 20.09 -0.10
C LEU A 148 10.14 19.01 -0.88
N ALA A 149 11.46 19.18 -1.01
CA ALA A 149 12.32 18.15 -1.59
C ALA A 149 12.56 17.04 -0.56
N PHE A 150 12.14 15.82 -0.86
CA PHE A 150 12.31 14.67 0.02
C PHE A 150 13.52 13.84 -0.44
N PHE A 151 14.50 13.71 0.45
CA PHE A 151 15.69 12.89 0.28
C PHE A 151 15.67 11.76 1.32
N GLN A 152 16.20 10.62 0.91
CA GLN A 152 16.28 9.43 1.77
C GLN A 152 17.71 8.89 1.78
N ASP A 153 18.20 8.52 2.96
CA ASP A 153 19.43 7.74 3.08
C ASP A 153 19.24 6.37 2.44
N ARG A 154 20.16 5.98 1.56
CA ARG A 154 20.24 4.64 0.95
C ARG A 154 20.18 3.50 1.96
N LYS A 155 20.66 3.71 3.17
CA LYS A 155 20.59 2.71 4.27
C LYS A 155 19.31 2.79 5.09
N ALA A 156 18.45 3.78 4.83
CA ALA A 156 17.19 3.92 5.53
C ALA A 156 16.25 2.75 5.22
N GLN A 157 15.57 2.24 6.24
CA GLN A 157 14.55 1.21 6.07
C GLN A 157 13.41 1.77 5.21
N TRP A 158 13.20 1.16 4.04
CA TRP A 158 12.30 1.68 3.01
C TRP A 158 10.86 1.84 3.48
N ALA A 159 10.29 0.85 4.16
CA ALA A 159 8.89 0.91 4.61
C ALA A 159 8.65 2.06 5.61
N LEU A 160 9.63 2.35 6.48
CA LEU A 160 9.54 3.48 7.41
C LEU A 160 9.66 4.82 6.67
N SER A 161 10.52 4.89 5.65
CA SER A 161 10.61 6.06 4.78
C SER A 161 9.32 6.28 3.99
N GLU A 162 8.74 5.22 3.41
CA GLU A 162 7.50 5.30 2.63
C GLU A 162 6.31 5.65 3.53
N ALA A 163 6.19 5.02 4.70
CA ALA A 163 5.16 5.38 5.67
C ALA A 163 5.26 6.84 6.09
N PHE A 164 6.47 7.32 6.34
CA PHE A 164 6.72 8.72 6.67
C PHE A 164 6.41 9.67 5.50
N TYR A 165 6.86 9.34 4.29
CA TYR A 165 6.57 10.08 3.06
C TYR A 165 5.07 10.18 2.81
N ASN A 166 4.35 9.07 2.87
CA ASN A 166 2.89 9.04 2.70
C ASN A 166 2.19 9.82 3.80
N SER A 167 2.66 9.74 5.05
CA SER A 167 2.09 10.55 6.14
C SER A 167 2.23 12.07 5.89
N LEU A 168 3.35 12.51 5.30
CA LEU A 168 3.55 13.90 4.88
C LEU A 168 2.65 14.26 3.70
N LYS A 169 2.48 13.34 2.73
CA LYS A 169 1.59 13.53 1.58
C LYS A 169 0.13 13.65 2.00
N ASP A 170 -0.32 12.77 2.90
CA ASP A 170 -1.68 12.67 3.41
C ASP A 170 -2.05 13.87 4.29
N SER A 171 -1.06 14.54 4.88
CA SER A 171 -1.27 15.83 5.58
C SER A 171 -1.81 16.93 4.65
N ARG A 172 -1.69 16.76 3.33
CA ARG A 172 -2.02 17.73 2.28
C ARG A 172 -1.31 19.09 2.42
N ARG A 173 -0.35 19.23 3.33
CA ARG A 173 0.45 20.45 3.55
C ARG A 173 1.57 20.59 2.51
N PHE A 174 2.07 19.48 1.97
CA PHE A 174 3.25 19.46 1.10
C PHE A 174 2.92 19.08 -0.34
N ASP A 175 3.65 19.67 -1.27
CA ASP A 175 3.89 19.15 -2.63
C ASP A 175 5.29 18.52 -2.61
N LEU A 176 5.33 17.19 -2.48
CA LEU A 176 6.58 16.46 -2.27
C LEU A 176 7.31 16.23 -3.59
N ILE A 177 8.61 16.56 -3.59
CA ILE A 177 9.49 16.39 -4.75
C ILE A 177 10.54 15.33 -4.39
N ASP A 178 10.42 14.14 -4.95
CA ASP A 178 11.37 13.05 -4.75
C ASP A 178 12.74 13.41 -5.33
N ALA A 179 13.76 13.58 -4.48
CA ALA A 179 15.10 14.01 -4.87
C ALA A 179 16.19 13.04 -4.40
N TYR A 180 17.25 12.93 -5.20
CA TYR A 180 18.34 11.98 -4.97
C TYR A 180 19.67 12.69 -5.06
N THR A 181 20.59 12.26 -4.22
CA THR A 181 21.95 12.81 -4.13
C THR A 181 22.95 11.69 -3.86
N LYS A 182 24.21 11.90 -4.28
CA LYS A 182 25.31 10.99 -3.96
C LYS A 182 25.87 11.28 -2.56
N THR A 183 25.78 12.52 -2.11
CA THR A 183 26.22 12.93 -0.77
C THR A 183 25.07 13.55 0.01
N TYR A 184 25.08 13.39 1.33
CA TYR A 184 24.03 13.97 2.18
C TYR A 184 24.46 15.31 2.77
N GLU A 185 25.38 16.00 2.08
CA GLU A 185 25.89 17.30 2.49
C GLU A 185 24.81 18.38 2.33
N PRO A 186 24.60 19.24 3.35
CA PRO A 186 23.59 20.30 3.32
C PRO A 186 23.55 21.13 2.04
N LYS A 187 24.72 21.47 1.51
CA LYS A 187 24.87 22.32 0.33
C LYS A 187 24.30 21.65 -0.93
N GLU A 188 24.62 20.38 -1.17
CA GLU A 188 24.14 19.63 -2.35
C GLU A 188 22.62 19.42 -2.27
N LEU A 189 22.09 19.07 -1.09
CA LEU A 189 20.64 18.93 -0.86
C LEU A 189 19.90 20.22 -1.21
N SER A 190 20.45 21.37 -0.78
CA SER A 190 19.90 22.69 -1.02
C SER A 190 19.91 23.07 -2.50
N GLU A 191 21.02 22.81 -3.20
CA GLU A 191 21.18 23.09 -4.64
C GLU A 191 20.15 22.30 -5.48
N ILE A 192 19.98 21.01 -5.18
CA ILE A 192 18.99 20.16 -5.84
C ILE A 192 17.56 20.62 -5.53
N ALA A 193 17.28 20.98 -4.27
CA ALA A 193 15.98 21.48 -3.85
C ALA A 193 15.62 22.78 -4.59
N MET A 194 16.55 23.75 -4.66
CA MET A 194 16.35 25.00 -5.40
C MET A 194 16.13 24.77 -6.89
N ALA A 195 16.93 23.89 -7.51
CA ALA A 195 16.82 23.59 -8.95
C ALA A 195 15.43 23.04 -9.32
N ARG A 196 14.70 22.47 -8.37
CA ARG A 196 13.34 21.94 -8.55
C ARG A 196 12.24 22.85 -8.01
N GLY A 197 12.63 24.03 -7.51
CA GLY A 197 11.72 25.03 -6.95
C GLY A 197 11.07 24.58 -5.64
N ALA A 198 11.78 23.79 -4.83
CA ALA A 198 11.39 23.49 -3.46
C ALA A 198 11.78 24.65 -2.52
N GLU A 199 10.98 24.88 -1.48
CA GLU A 199 11.22 25.89 -0.45
C GLU A 199 12.15 25.36 0.65
N ALA A 200 12.07 24.06 0.92
CA ALA A 200 12.86 23.34 1.90
C ALA A 200 13.23 21.95 1.39
N SER A 201 14.21 21.34 2.03
CA SER A 201 14.59 19.95 1.86
C SER A 201 14.48 19.17 3.16
N LEU A 202 14.08 17.92 3.06
CA LEU A 202 13.99 16.96 4.15
C LEU A 202 14.90 15.78 3.82
N MET A 203 15.80 15.42 4.73
CA MET A 203 16.62 14.22 4.64
C MET A 203 16.17 13.21 5.70
N PHE A 204 15.61 12.08 5.25
CA PHE A 204 15.15 10.99 6.10
C PHE A 204 16.21 9.90 6.21
N SER A 205 16.45 9.39 7.42
CA SER A 205 17.33 8.25 7.66
C SER A 205 16.83 7.40 8.82
N THR A 206 17.27 6.15 8.89
CA THR A 206 16.99 5.27 10.03
C THR A 206 18.31 4.79 10.64
N THR A 207 18.42 4.84 11.96
CA THR A 207 19.58 4.32 12.67
C THR A 207 19.14 3.29 13.71
N SER A 208 19.94 2.25 13.94
CA SER A 208 19.70 1.28 15.00
C SER A 208 20.74 1.48 16.10
N ARG A 209 20.29 1.64 17.35
CA ARG A 209 21.15 1.67 18.56
C ARG A 209 20.50 0.80 19.63
N ASP A 210 21.25 -0.12 20.23
CA ASP A 210 20.77 -0.99 21.32
C ASP A 210 19.43 -1.69 21.03
N ARG A 211 19.26 -2.17 19.78
CA ARG A 211 18.04 -2.82 19.26
C ARG A 211 16.81 -1.91 19.14
N VAL A 212 16.95 -0.61 19.37
CA VAL A 212 15.93 0.41 19.10
C VAL A 212 16.21 1.05 17.74
N VAL A 213 15.21 1.04 16.86
CA VAL A 213 15.27 1.74 15.58
C VAL A 213 14.81 3.18 15.79
N PHE A 214 15.56 4.14 15.28
CA PHE A 214 15.24 5.56 15.33
C PHE A 214 14.92 6.06 13.93
N LEU A 215 13.80 6.76 13.81
CA LEU A 215 13.47 7.58 12.65
C LEU A 215 14.17 8.92 12.81
N ASN A 216 14.97 9.34 11.83
CA ASN A 216 15.67 10.61 11.89
C ASN A 216 15.32 11.46 10.67
N VAL A 217 15.06 12.75 10.90
CA VAL A 217 14.78 13.74 9.88
C VAL A 217 15.66 14.96 10.09
N ARG A 218 16.36 15.37 9.04
CA ARG A 218 17.06 16.66 8.99
C ARG A 218 16.34 17.59 8.03
N LEU A 219 15.95 18.76 8.50
CA LEU A 219 15.28 19.79 7.68
C LEU A 219 16.25 20.93 7.37
N LEU A 220 16.26 21.33 6.11
CA LEU A 220 17.08 22.44 5.62
C LEU A 220 16.26 23.40 4.76
N TRP A 221 16.58 24.69 4.85
CA TRP A 221 16.04 25.67 3.93
C TRP A 221 16.77 25.60 2.59
N ALA A 222 16.00 25.53 1.50
CA ALA A 222 16.60 25.41 0.17
C ALA A 222 17.38 26.67 -0.24
N GLU A 223 17.02 27.84 0.30
CA GLU A 223 17.63 29.12 -0.13
C GLU A 223 19.07 29.34 0.36
N ASP A 224 19.48 28.72 1.47
CA ASP A 224 20.77 28.98 2.11
C ASP A 224 21.43 27.74 2.74
N ALA A 225 20.94 26.54 2.42
CA ALA A 225 21.43 25.26 2.94
C ALA A 225 21.42 25.14 4.47
N LYS A 226 20.72 26.05 5.17
CA LYS A 226 20.73 26.08 6.62
C LYS A 226 19.91 24.93 7.18
N VAL A 227 20.54 24.06 7.97
CA VAL A 227 19.85 23.09 8.82
C VAL A 227 19.12 23.84 9.91
N PHE A 228 17.79 23.72 9.95
CA PHE A 228 16.96 24.40 10.95
C PHE A 228 16.26 23.45 11.91
N ALA A 229 16.27 22.14 11.63
CA ALA A 229 15.84 21.12 12.57
C ALA A 229 16.51 19.77 12.32
N GLU A 230 16.81 19.06 13.39
CA GLU A 230 17.09 17.62 13.39
C GLU A 230 16.11 16.98 14.37
N LEU A 231 15.31 16.04 13.88
CA LEU A 231 14.23 15.39 14.59
C LEU A 231 14.54 13.91 14.67
N GLN A 232 14.21 13.30 15.82
CA GLN A 232 14.44 11.89 16.06
C GLN A 232 13.28 11.31 16.86
N GLU A 233 12.72 10.20 16.41
CA GLU A 233 11.68 9.45 17.13
C GLU A 233 12.10 7.98 17.30
N PRO A 234 12.12 7.43 18.52
CA PRO A 234 12.37 6.01 18.75
C PRO A 234 11.16 5.16 18.38
N ILE A 235 11.41 4.01 17.76
CA ILE A 235 10.42 2.95 17.60
C ILE A 235 10.57 2.04 18.82
N GLY A 236 9.62 2.12 19.75
CA GLY A 236 9.64 1.35 21.00
C GLY A 236 9.74 -0.15 20.77
N ALA A 237 10.46 -0.85 21.66
CA ALA A 237 10.64 -2.29 21.61
C ALA A 237 9.30 -3.05 21.60
N ASP A 238 8.25 -2.47 22.17
CA ASP A 238 6.88 -2.99 22.26
C ASP A 238 6.21 -3.14 20.87
N LEU A 239 6.59 -2.28 19.91
CA LEU A 239 6.20 -2.38 18.50
C LEU A 239 7.03 -3.44 17.74
N LEU A 240 8.22 -3.79 18.26
CA LEU A 240 9.11 -4.83 17.72
C LEU A 240 8.86 -6.22 18.37
N MET A 241 8.25 -6.28 19.55
CA MET A 241 7.95 -7.52 20.30
C MET A 241 6.87 -8.42 19.63
N GLY A 242 6.27 -7.97 18.53
CA GLY A 242 5.44 -8.80 17.65
C GLY A 242 6.22 -9.70 16.68
N LEU A 243 7.56 -9.52 16.59
CA LEU A 243 8.44 -10.35 15.76
C LEU A 243 9.02 -11.46 16.63
N LYS A 244 8.60 -12.71 16.40
CA LYS A 244 9.23 -13.88 17.03
C LYS A 244 10.71 -13.93 16.65
N GLU A 245 11.54 -14.44 17.56
CA GLU A 245 13.00 -14.59 17.40
C GLU A 245 13.38 -15.30 16.07
N ASP A 246 12.48 -16.16 15.59
CA ASP A 246 12.52 -16.88 14.31
C ASP A 246 12.50 -15.95 13.08
N GLU A 247 11.81 -14.80 13.13
CA GLU A 247 11.73 -13.81 12.04
C GLU A 247 12.95 -12.87 11.99
N LEU A 248 13.64 -12.66 13.11
CA LEU A 248 14.88 -11.87 13.18
C LEU A 248 16.09 -12.67 12.66
N ILE A 249 16.13 -13.97 12.92
CA ILE A 249 17.12 -14.89 12.33
C ILE A 249 16.84 -15.11 10.84
N SER A 250 15.58 -15.02 10.43
CA SER A 250 15.15 -15.11 9.03
C SER A 250 15.71 -14.00 8.11
N LEU A 251 16.12 -12.86 8.67
CA LEU A 251 16.77 -11.77 7.91
C LEU A 251 18.27 -12.00 7.68
N SER A 252 18.89 -12.97 8.35
CA SER A 252 20.36 -13.13 8.28
C SER A 252 20.85 -14.54 7.99
N ILE A 253 20.16 -15.63 8.33
CA ILE A 253 20.69 -16.99 8.11
C ILE A 253 19.56 -18.02 7.90
N ALA A 254 19.13 -18.27 6.66
CA ALA A 254 18.51 -19.53 6.23
C ALA A 254 18.45 -19.58 4.69
N ARG A 255 18.98 -20.65 4.07
CA ARG A 255 18.82 -20.94 2.63
C ARG A 255 17.32 -20.95 2.28
N ALA A 256 16.92 -20.14 1.30
CA ALA A 256 15.52 -19.99 0.89
C ALA A 256 15.01 -21.28 0.21
N LYS A 257 13.78 -21.71 0.53
CA LYS A 257 13.06 -22.74 -0.22
C LYS A 257 12.40 -22.04 -1.43
N GLY A 258 12.90 -22.34 -2.64
CA GLY A 258 12.41 -21.77 -3.90
C GLY A 258 13.00 -20.39 -4.21
N GLU A 259 14.22 -20.32 -4.75
CA GLU A 259 14.73 -19.11 -5.40
C GLU A 259 14.02 -18.92 -6.75
N ALA A 260 13.79 -17.67 -7.14
CA ALA A 260 13.21 -17.36 -8.44
C ALA A 260 14.11 -17.94 -9.54
N TRP A 261 13.50 -18.62 -10.51
CA TRP A 261 14.20 -19.10 -11.70
C TRP A 261 14.68 -17.91 -12.55
N GLY A 262 13.94 -16.80 -12.50
CA GLY A 262 14.35 -15.56 -13.14
C GLY A 262 13.50 -14.37 -12.70
N THR A 263 13.90 -13.19 -13.15
CA THR A 263 13.15 -11.95 -13.00
C THR A 263 13.03 -11.27 -14.34
N LEU A 264 11.83 -10.81 -14.66
CA LEU A 264 11.58 -9.96 -15.83
C LEU A 264 11.31 -8.54 -15.36
N GLU A 265 12.04 -7.59 -15.93
CA GLU A 265 11.88 -6.19 -15.60
C GLU A 265 10.91 -5.52 -16.58
N LEU A 266 9.99 -4.75 -16.03
CA LEU A 266 8.97 -4.02 -16.75
C LEU A 266 9.12 -2.53 -16.51
N LEU A 267 8.68 -1.70 -17.46
CA LEU A 267 8.63 -0.25 -17.26
C LEU A 267 7.69 0.14 -16.11
N ALA A 268 6.54 -0.54 -16.00
CA ALA A 268 5.56 -0.42 -14.94
C ALA A 268 4.54 -1.57 -15.04
N GLY A 269 3.93 -1.94 -13.92
CA GLY A 269 2.90 -2.98 -13.87
C GLY A 269 2.43 -3.32 -12.46
N GLU A 270 1.15 -3.64 -12.34
CA GLU A 270 0.46 -4.00 -11.09
C GLU A 270 -0.43 -5.23 -11.26
N LEU A 271 -1.02 -5.44 -12.42
CA LEU A 271 -1.89 -6.58 -12.71
C LEU A 271 -1.36 -7.35 -13.91
N ILE A 272 -1.57 -8.67 -13.92
CA ILE A 272 -1.11 -9.55 -15.02
C ILE A 272 -2.19 -10.53 -15.47
N ALA A 273 -2.20 -10.80 -16.77
CA ALA A 273 -2.96 -11.89 -17.38
C ALA A 273 -2.20 -12.41 -18.61
N MET A 274 -2.54 -13.61 -19.06
CA MET A 274 -1.96 -14.18 -20.28
C MET A 274 -3.01 -14.85 -21.17
N GLY A 275 -2.83 -14.71 -22.48
CA GLY A 275 -3.66 -15.37 -23.50
C GLY A 275 -3.26 -14.95 -24.91
N ASP A 276 -3.74 -15.72 -25.89
CA ASP A 276 -3.53 -15.47 -27.32
C ASP A 276 -4.45 -14.34 -27.78
N VAL A 277 -3.98 -13.10 -27.68
CA VAL A 277 -4.81 -11.90 -27.89
C VAL A 277 -4.69 -11.34 -29.30
N ASP A 278 -3.74 -11.82 -30.11
CA ASP A 278 -3.58 -11.43 -31.51
C ASP A 278 -3.96 -12.55 -32.51
N GLY A 279 -4.12 -13.78 -32.05
CA GLY A 279 -4.59 -14.94 -32.82
C GLY A 279 -3.49 -15.69 -33.55
N ASP A 280 -2.22 -15.53 -33.15
CA ASP A 280 -1.08 -16.20 -33.76
C ASP A 280 -0.84 -17.63 -33.21
N GLY A 281 -1.66 -18.06 -32.24
CA GLY A 281 -1.55 -19.36 -31.57
C GLY A 281 -0.57 -19.36 -30.38
N LYS A 282 0.09 -18.24 -30.08
CA LYS A 282 0.94 -18.05 -28.90
C LYS A 282 0.21 -17.18 -27.90
N ARG A 283 0.66 -17.20 -26.65
CA ARG A 283 0.02 -16.46 -25.56
C ARG A 283 0.90 -15.27 -25.19
N GLU A 284 0.33 -14.08 -25.21
CA GLU A 284 1.01 -12.85 -24.83
C GLU A 284 0.87 -12.62 -23.33
N LEU A 285 1.80 -11.83 -22.79
CA LEU A 285 1.70 -11.29 -21.43
C LEU A 285 1.03 -9.91 -21.49
N ILE A 286 -0.09 -9.78 -20.79
CA ILE A 286 -0.83 -8.52 -20.65
C ILE A 286 -0.53 -7.96 -19.26
N VAL A 287 -0.01 -6.73 -19.21
CA VAL A 287 0.31 -6.03 -17.96
C VAL A 287 -0.44 -4.71 -17.89
N SER A 288 -1.15 -4.48 -16.80
CA SER A 288 -1.72 -3.17 -16.47
C SER A 288 -0.87 -2.46 -15.43
N ASP A 289 -0.54 -1.19 -15.62
CA ASP A 289 0.13 -0.34 -14.62
C ASP A 289 -0.85 0.41 -13.69
N GLY A 290 -2.12 -0.01 -13.72
CA GLY A 290 -3.23 0.64 -13.03
C GLY A 290 -4.01 1.60 -13.93
N ASN A 291 -3.49 1.98 -15.09
CA ASN A 291 -4.19 2.85 -16.06
C ASN A 291 -3.90 2.49 -17.52
N ASN A 292 -2.65 2.24 -17.88
CA ASN A 292 -2.27 1.76 -19.21
C ASN A 292 -2.20 0.24 -19.23
N ILE A 293 -2.39 -0.34 -20.40
CA ILE A 293 -2.18 -1.76 -20.67
C ILE A 293 -1.04 -1.89 -21.68
N ARG A 294 -0.05 -2.71 -21.33
CA ARG A 294 1.05 -3.12 -22.21
C ARG A 294 0.88 -4.59 -22.54
N ILE A 295 1.11 -4.92 -23.80
CA ILE A 295 1.05 -6.28 -24.30
C ILE A 295 2.46 -6.64 -24.74
N TYR A 296 2.95 -7.75 -24.23
CA TYR A 296 4.29 -8.24 -24.49
C TYR A 296 4.25 -9.59 -25.17
N ASP A 297 5.12 -9.74 -26.14
CA ASP A 297 5.49 -11.02 -26.70
C ASP A 297 6.29 -11.80 -25.63
N TYR A 298 5.71 -12.88 -25.11
CA TYR A 298 6.26 -13.67 -23.99
C TYR A 298 7.00 -14.90 -24.52
N ARG A 299 8.15 -14.66 -25.17
CA ARG A 299 9.08 -15.70 -25.66
C ARG A 299 10.41 -15.63 -24.91
N GLU A 300 11.54 -15.92 -25.57
CA GLU A 300 12.88 -15.90 -24.97
C GLU A 300 13.28 -14.50 -24.44
N GLU A 301 12.83 -13.43 -25.12
CA GLU A 301 12.99 -12.06 -24.66
C GLU A 301 11.63 -11.37 -24.58
N LEU A 302 11.38 -10.67 -23.47
CA LEU A 302 10.16 -9.93 -23.27
C LEU A 302 10.19 -8.64 -24.11
N ARG A 303 9.33 -8.57 -25.13
CA ARG A 303 9.25 -7.41 -26.03
C ARG A 303 7.86 -6.79 -25.99
N GLU A 304 7.78 -5.51 -25.67
CA GLU A 304 6.52 -4.76 -25.78
C GLU A 304 6.12 -4.70 -27.26
N ILE A 305 4.94 -5.23 -27.57
CA ILE A 305 4.36 -5.21 -28.93
C ILE A 305 3.22 -4.23 -29.06
N TRP A 306 2.61 -3.81 -27.95
CA TRP A 306 1.55 -2.82 -27.96
C TRP A 306 1.41 -2.05 -26.64
N LEU A 307 1.02 -0.78 -26.72
CA LEU A 307 0.64 0.07 -25.59
C LEU A 307 -0.75 0.66 -25.82
N ILE A 308 -1.65 0.39 -24.88
CA ILE A 308 -2.99 0.97 -24.81
C ILE A 308 -2.97 1.99 -23.69
N LYS A 309 -3.05 3.28 -24.05
CA LYS A 309 -3.09 4.37 -23.08
C LYS A 309 -4.49 4.50 -22.49
N GLY A 310 -4.60 4.40 -21.16
CA GLY A 310 -5.84 4.72 -20.46
C GLY A 310 -5.97 6.20 -20.17
N ALA A 311 -7.15 6.62 -19.70
CA ALA A 311 -7.39 8.00 -19.32
C ALA A 311 -6.88 8.29 -17.91
N ALA A 312 -6.42 9.51 -17.62
CA ALA A 312 -5.82 9.86 -16.31
C ALA A 312 -6.74 9.62 -15.09
N TYR A 313 -8.05 9.54 -15.30
CA TYR A 313 -9.06 9.27 -14.27
C TYR A 313 -9.48 7.80 -14.18
N GLU A 314 -8.96 6.92 -15.03
CA GLU A 314 -9.24 5.49 -14.99
C GLU A 314 -8.28 4.77 -14.04
N LYS A 315 -8.82 3.84 -13.28
CA LYS A 315 -8.07 2.97 -12.37
C LYS A 315 -8.50 1.52 -12.58
N HIS A 316 -7.58 0.70 -13.07
CA HIS A 316 -7.80 -0.74 -13.27
C HIS A 316 -7.80 -1.47 -11.93
N LEU A 317 -8.80 -2.33 -11.74
CA LEU A 317 -8.99 -3.14 -10.54
C LEU A 317 -8.65 -4.62 -10.80
N SER A 318 -8.95 -5.12 -11.99
CA SER A 318 -8.59 -6.46 -12.46
C SER A 318 -8.39 -6.45 -13.98
N ILE A 319 -7.55 -7.38 -14.45
CA ILE A 319 -7.46 -7.73 -15.88
C ILE A 319 -7.57 -9.25 -16.04
N ASP A 320 -8.29 -9.66 -17.06
CA ASP A 320 -8.60 -11.05 -17.35
C ASP A 320 -8.61 -11.26 -18.88
N VAL A 321 -8.26 -12.45 -19.34
CA VAL A 321 -8.18 -12.76 -20.78
C VAL A 321 -8.91 -14.06 -21.07
N LEU A 322 -9.79 -14.04 -22.07
CA LEU A 322 -10.55 -15.21 -22.52
C LEU A 322 -11.05 -14.98 -23.96
N ASP A 323 -10.91 -15.97 -24.82
CA ASP A 323 -11.62 -16.02 -26.11
C ASP A 323 -13.09 -16.41 -25.84
N LEU A 324 -13.93 -15.40 -25.55
CA LEU A 324 -15.31 -15.63 -25.16
C LEU A 324 -16.19 -15.85 -26.40
N ASN A 325 -15.87 -15.18 -27.51
CA ASN A 325 -16.61 -15.28 -28.76
C ASN A 325 -16.16 -16.45 -29.65
N GLN A 326 -15.11 -17.18 -29.26
CA GLN A 326 -14.55 -18.34 -29.95
C GLN A 326 -14.04 -18.03 -31.36
N ASN A 327 -13.51 -16.83 -31.58
CA ASN A 327 -13.01 -16.40 -32.87
C ASN A 327 -11.51 -16.70 -33.08
N GLY A 328 -10.87 -17.34 -32.09
CA GLY A 328 -9.44 -17.66 -32.09
C GLY A 328 -8.54 -16.52 -31.62
N ARG A 329 -9.10 -15.39 -31.19
CA ARG A 329 -8.39 -14.27 -30.54
C ARG A 329 -9.06 -14.00 -29.21
N ALA A 330 -8.29 -14.03 -28.14
CA ALA A 330 -8.80 -13.75 -26.81
C ALA A 330 -9.10 -12.26 -26.63
N GLU A 331 -10.25 -11.97 -26.01
CA GLU A 331 -10.58 -10.64 -25.53
C GLU A 331 -9.88 -10.35 -24.20
N ILE A 332 -9.58 -9.07 -23.96
CA ILE A 332 -9.05 -8.56 -22.70
C ILE A 332 -10.18 -7.86 -21.95
N PHE A 333 -10.57 -8.42 -20.81
CA PHE A 333 -11.59 -7.89 -19.91
C PHE A 333 -10.93 -7.04 -18.83
N VAL A 334 -11.30 -5.76 -18.77
CA VAL A 334 -10.71 -4.81 -17.84
C VAL A 334 -11.78 -4.28 -16.91
N THR A 335 -11.70 -4.66 -15.63
CA THR A 335 -12.48 -3.98 -14.61
C THR A 335 -11.82 -2.63 -14.33
N SER A 336 -12.52 -1.54 -14.64
CA SER A 336 -11.99 -0.19 -14.47
C SER A 336 -12.95 0.67 -13.66
N MET A 337 -12.39 1.56 -12.86
CA MET A 337 -13.10 2.53 -12.05
C MET A 337 -12.74 3.94 -12.48
N ARG A 338 -13.71 4.85 -12.44
CA ARG A 338 -13.54 6.28 -12.70
C ARG A 338 -13.76 7.11 -11.42
N GLU A 339 -13.75 8.43 -11.55
CA GLU A 339 -14.08 9.36 -10.46
C GLU A 339 -15.39 8.99 -9.75
N GLU A 340 -15.49 9.32 -8.46
CA GLU A 340 -16.62 8.98 -7.58
C GLU A 340 -16.89 7.46 -7.46
N ASP A 341 -15.83 6.65 -7.48
CA ASP A 341 -15.86 5.19 -7.28
C ASP A 341 -16.88 4.45 -8.18
N THR A 342 -17.07 4.96 -9.40
CA THR A 342 -18.03 4.39 -10.35
C THR A 342 -17.33 3.41 -11.29
N ILE A 343 -17.85 2.18 -11.36
CA ILE A 343 -17.34 1.15 -12.28
C ILE A 343 -17.72 1.49 -13.71
N SER A 344 -16.71 1.45 -14.59
CA SER A 344 -16.80 1.72 -16.01
C SER A 344 -15.82 0.80 -16.74
N SER A 345 -16.07 -0.50 -16.61
CA SER A 345 -15.27 -1.56 -17.19
C SER A 345 -15.37 -1.56 -18.72
N TYR A 346 -14.44 -2.24 -19.38
CA TYR A 346 -14.40 -2.31 -20.84
C TYR A 346 -13.76 -3.61 -21.33
N VAL A 347 -14.02 -3.96 -22.57
CA VAL A 347 -13.50 -5.15 -23.25
C VAL A 347 -12.72 -4.72 -24.47
N LEU A 348 -11.50 -5.21 -24.61
CA LEU A 348 -10.63 -4.97 -25.77
C LEU A 348 -10.56 -6.22 -26.63
N GLU A 349 -10.55 -6.04 -27.94
CA GLU A 349 -10.28 -7.10 -28.91
C GLU A 349 -9.27 -6.59 -29.95
N TYR A 350 -8.40 -7.47 -30.43
CA TYR A 350 -7.53 -7.18 -31.58
C TYR A 350 -8.32 -7.30 -32.88
N THR A 351 -8.41 -6.19 -33.63
CA THR A 351 -9.09 -6.15 -34.93
C THR A 351 -8.08 -5.83 -36.03
N PRO A 352 -7.55 -6.82 -36.76
CA PRO A 352 -6.69 -6.58 -37.92
C PRO A 352 -7.38 -5.71 -39.00
N PRO A 353 -6.66 -4.80 -39.69
CA PRO A 353 -5.29 -4.33 -39.44
C PRO A 353 -5.20 -3.19 -38.39
N HIS A 354 -6.31 -2.88 -37.71
CA HIS A 354 -6.49 -1.67 -36.92
C HIS A 354 -5.97 -1.75 -35.47
N GLY A 355 -5.49 -2.90 -35.02
CA GLY A 355 -4.98 -3.09 -33.68
C GLY A 355 -6.08 -3.31 -32.63
N TYR A 356 -5.71 -3.13 -31.36
CA TYR A 356 -6.62 -3.29 -30.22
C TYR A 356 -7.66 -2.17 -30.16
N ARG A 357 -8.93 -2.54 -29.99
CA ARG A 357 -10.06 -1.61 -29.86
C ARG A 357 -10.99 -2.02 -28.73
N LYS A 358 -11.65 -1.04 -28.12
CA LYS A 358 -12.74 -1.30 -27.18
C LYS A 358 -13.97 -1.77 -27.96
N VAL A 359 -14.30 -3.04 -27.84
CA VAL A 359 -15.54 -3.63 -28.40
C VAL A 359 -16.72 -3.40 -27.46
N TRP A 360 -16.44 -3.19 -26.17
CA TRP A 360 -17.41 -2.70 -25.19
C TRP A 360 -16.75 -1.68 -24.27
N ASP A 361 -17.38 -0.50 -24.07
CA ASP A 361 -16.91 0.54 -23.16
C ASP A 361 -18.02 0.90 -22.15
N LYS A 362 -17.60 1.35 -20.95
CA LYS A 362 -18.51 1.78 -19.86
C LYS A 362 -19.46 0.69 -19.38
N ALA A 363 -19.02 -0.56 -19.39
CA ALA A 363 -19.75 -1.68 -18.83
C ALA A 363 -19.89 -1.50 -17.30
N PRO A 364 -21.12 -1.53 -16.74
CA PRO A 364 -21.36 -1.39 -15.30
C PRO A 364 -21.17 -2.74 -14.57
N TYR A 365 -20.13 -3.48 -14.92
CA TYR A 365 -19.88 -4.84 -14.45
C TYR A 365 -18.45 -4.99 -13.95
N PHE A 366 -18.28 -5.74 -12.88
CA PHE A 366 -17.01 -6.37 -12.56
C PHE A 366 -16.83 -7.59 -13.46
N PHE A 367 -15.59 -7.82 -13.90
CA PHE A 367 -15.22 -8.98 -14.70
C PHE A 367 -14.25 -9.87 -13.95
N ARG A 368 -14.39 -11.18 -14.18
CA ARG A 368 -13.46 -12.17 -13.67
C ARG A 368 -13.45 -13.42 -14.52
N VAL A 369 -12.29 -13.93 -14.90
CA VAL A 369 -12.19 -15.24 -15.55
C VAL A 369 -11.73 -16.28 -14.53
N ILE A 370 -12.49 -17.37 -14.44
CA ILE A 370 -12.13 -18.59 -13.70
C ILE A 370 -12.18 -19.74 -14.70
N ASP A 371 -11.06 -20.42 -14.87
CA ASP A 371 -10.81 -21.44 -15.89
C ASP A 371 -11.19 -20.96 -17.30
N LYS A 372 -12.33 -21.41 -17.84
CA LYS A 372 -12.81 -21.09 -19.20
C LYS A 372 -14.10 -20.27 -19.19
N THR A 373 -14.45 -19.67 -18.06
CA THR A 373 -15.72 -18.97 -17.87
C THR A 373 -15.46 -17.53 -17.47
N LEU A 374 -16.01 -16.59 -18.25
CA LEU A 374 -16.11 -15.20 -17.82
C LEU A 374 -17.29 -15.06 -16.86
N LEU A 375 -17.04 -14.42 -15.73
CA LEU A 375 -18.00 -14.06 -14.71
C LEU A 375 -18.25 -12.56 -14.72
N MET A 376 -19.50 -12.20 -14.44
CA MET A 376 -19.98 -10.83 -14.37
C MET A 376 -20.83 -10.61 -13.13
N GLN A 377 -20.56 -9.52 -12.42
CA GLN A 377 -21.40 -9.05 -11.32
C GLN A 377 -21.66 -7.55 -11.51
N ALA A 378 -22.93 -7.15 -11.36
CA ALA A 378 -23.33 -5.78 -11.63
C ALA A 378 -22.79 -4.84 -10.55
N PHE A 379 -22.41 -3.63 -10.97
CA PHE A 379 -22.14 -2.54 -10.07
C PHE A 379 -23.36 -1.63 -9.91
N THR A 380 -23.68 -1.27 -8.67
CA THR A 380 -24.58 -0.15 -8.36
C THR A 380 -23.98 0.69 -7.25
N ARG A 381 -24.22 2.01 -7.26
CA ARG A 381 -23.76 2.89 -6.17
C ARG A 381 -24.33 2.51 -4.80
N SER A 382 -25.51 1.87 -4.78
CA SER A 382 -26.15 1.43 -3.55
C SER A 382 -25.52 0.17 -2.97
N GLU A 383 -25.21 -0.85 -3.78
CA GLU A 383 -24.77 -2.17 -3.28
C GLU A 383 -23.29 -2.48 -3.54
N ILE A 384 -22.63 -1.71 -4.41
CA ILE A 384 -21.31 -1.99 -4.97
C ILE A 384 -21.33 -3.30 -5.76
N TYR A 385 -21.45 -4.45 -5.11
CA TYR A 385 -21.68 -5.75 -5.74
C TYR A 385 -23.18 -6.06 -5.73
N SER A 386 -23.85 -5.81 -6.85
CA SER A 386 -25.31 -5.90 -6.93
C SER A 386 -25.76 -7.21 -7.55
N GLY A 387 -26.58 -7.94 -6.79
CA GLY A 387 -27.18 -9.21 -7.20
C GLY A 387 -26.17 -10.36 -7.37
N PRO A 388 -26.62 -11.49 -7.97
CA PRO A 388 -25.80 -12.69 -8.16
C PRO A 388 -24.61 -12.45 -9.10
N VAL A 389 -23.63 -13.36 -9.02
CA VAL A 389 -22.60 -13.51 -10.05
C VAL A 389 -23.17 -14.36 -11.18
N TYR A 390 -22.99 -13.92 -12.43
CA TYR A 390 -23.45 -14.62 -13.62
C TYR A 390 -22.26 -15.10 -14.44
N GLU A 391 -22.39 -16.27 -15.06
CA GLU A 391 -21.61 -16.61 -16.25
C GLU A 391 -21.96 -15.63 -17.36
N ALA A 392 -20.99 -15.24 -18.17
CA ALA A 392 -21.19 -14.40 -19.34
C ALA A 392 -21.28 -15.25 -20.60
N VAL A 393 -22.12 -14.81 -21.53
CA VAL A 393 -22.21 -15.37 -22.88
C VAL A 393 -21.98 -14.27 -23.90
N TRP A 394 -21.24 -14.55 -24.97
CA TRP A 394 -21.07 -13.57 -26.03
C TRP A 394 -22.33 -13.46 -26.88
N LYS A 395 -22.89 -12.27 -27.01
CA LYS A 395 -24.08 -12.02 -27.83
C LYS A 395 -24.06 -10.60 -28.38
N GLU A 396 -24.41 -10.44 -29.66
CA GLU A 396 -24.54 -9.12 -30.30
C GLU A 396 -23.29 -8.23 -30.21
N GLY A 397 -22.10 -8.86 -30.11
CA GLY A 397 -20.80 -8.17 -30.10
C GLY A 397 -20.27 -7.78 -28.72
N TYR A 398 -20.94 -8.18 -27.63
CA TYR A 398 -20.45 -7.97 -26.27
C TYR A 398 -20.91 -9.10 -25.31
N PRO A 399 -20.29 -9.22 -24.12
CA PRO A 399 -20.76 -10.14 -23.09
C PRO A 399 -22.12 -9.76 -22.47
N GLU A 400 -23.06 -10.70 -22.44
CA GLU A 400 -24.35 -10.60 -21.74
C GLU A 400 -24.44 -11.60 -20.57
N LYS A 401 -25.34 -11.34 -19.61
CA LYS A 401 -25.59 -12.26 -18.48
C LYS A 401 -26.18 -13.57 -19.00
N GLY A 402 -25.51 -14.67 -18.68
CA GLY A 402 -26.00 -16.03 -18.83
C GLY A 402 -26.58 -16.59 -17.54
N LYS A 403 -26.12 -17.77 -17.13
CA LYS A 403 -26.62 -18.47 -15.94
C LYS A 403 -26.05 -17.88 -14.65
N PRO A 404 -26.86 -17.71 -13.58
CA PRO A 404 -26.33 -17.34 -12.28
C PRO A 404 -25.51 -18.49 -11.69
N ILE A 405 -24.42 -18.15 -11.03
CA ILE A 405 -23.59 -19.10 -10.28
C ILE A 405 -24.11 -19.18 -8.85
N ASN A 406 -24.20 -20.41 -8.32
CA ASN A 406 -24.49 -20.63 -6.93
C ASN A 406 -23.23 -20.36 -6.08
N LEU A 407 -23.19 -19.21 -5.41
CA LEU A 407 -22.13 -18.84 -4.48
C LEU A 407 -22.71 -18.66 -3.07
N PRO A 408 -21.93 -18.93 -2.02
CA PRO A 408 -22.31 -18.56 -0.66
C PRO A 408 -22.61 -17.05 -0.57
N SER A 409 -23.60 -16.67 0.25
CA SER A 409 -24.17 -15.31 0.27
C SER A 409 -23.18 -14.16 0.49
N GLN A 410 -22.06 -14.45 1.17
CA GLN A 410 -20.99 -13.53 1.53
C GLN A 410 -19.87 -13.45 0.47
N VAL A 411 -19.92 -14.29 -0.57
CA VAL A 411 -18.90 -14.34 -1.62
C VAL A 411 -19.35 -13.49 -2.80
N ASN A 412 -18.56 -12.49 -3.15
CA ASN A 412 -18.73 -11.69 -4.36
C ASN A 412 -17.89 -12.26 -5.52
N ILE A 413 -17.82 -11.55 -6.64
CA ILE A 413 -17.06 -11.98 -7.83
C ILE A 413 -15.55 -12.20 -7.61
N TYR A 414 -14.96 -11.64 -6.55
CA TYR A 414 -13.53 -11.72 -6.27
C TYR A 414 -13.19 -12.65 -5.10
N GLY A 415 -11.98 -13.21 -5.14
CA GLY A 415 -11.42 -13.96 -4.02
C GLY A 415 -11.94 -15.39 -3.86
N PHE A 416 -12.49 -16.00 -4.91
CA PHE A 416 -12.92 -17.40 -4.88
C PHE A 416 -12.43 -18.19 -6.09
N THR A 417 -12.49 -19.52 -5.97
CA THR A 417 -12.33 -20.48 -7.07
C THR A 417 -13.15 -21.74 -6.81
N PHE A 418 -13.25 -22.59 -7.82
CA PHE A 418 -13.95 -23.87 -7.76
C PHE A 418 -12.98 -25.02 -7.47
N VAL A 419 -13.36 -25.88 -6.52
CA VAL A 419 -12.60 -27.07 -6.15
C VAL A 419 -13.42 -28.32 -6.47
N ASP A 420 -13.07 -29.02 -7.55
CA ASP A 420 -13.63 -30.30 -7.96
C ASP A 420 -12.59 -31.41 -7.78
N TRP A 421 -12.28 -31.72 -6.52
CA TRP A 421 -11.22 -32.66 -6.16
C TRP A 421 -11.46 -34.10 -6.65
N GLN A 422 -12.70 -34.48 -6.99
CA GLN A 422 -13.05 -35.80 -7.51
C GLN A 422 -13.17 -35.87 -9.03
N ASP A 423 -13.03 -34.74 -9.74
CA ASP A 423 -13.24 -34.65 -11.19
C ASP A 423 -14.62 -35.15 -11.65
N LYS A 424 -15.66 -34.87 -10.86
CA LYS A 424 -17.04 -35.31 -11.15
C LYS A 424 -17.92 -34.20 -11.71
N GLY A 425 -17.38 -33.00 -11.93
CA GLY A 425 -18.13 -31.82 -12.31
C GLY A 425 -19.01 -31.29 -11.17
N LEU A 426 -18.66 -31.59 -9.92
CA LEU A 426 -19.43 -31.21 -8.73
C LEU A 426 -18.59 -30.29 -7.82
N PRO A 427 -18.22 -29.09 -8.30
CA PRO A 427 -17.27 -28.24 -7.60
C PRO A 427 -17.82 -27.69 -6.27
N GLN A 428 -16.93 -27.62 -5.30
CA GLN A 428 -17.04 -26.85 -4.05
C GLN A 428 -16.48 -25.43 -4.29
N VAL A 429 -16.74 -24.50 -3.36
CA VAL A 429 -16.26 -23.11 -3.47
C VAL A 429 -15.23 -22.86 -2.39
N LEU A 430 -13.98 -22.57 -2.78
CA LEU A 430 -12.96 -22.05 -1.87
C LEU A 430 -12.90 -20.54 -2.03
N ALA A 431 -13.10 -19.79 -0.94
CA ALA A 431 -13.18 -18.34 -0.99
C ALA A 431 -12.52 -17.65 0.21
N PHE A 432 -12.00 -16.45 -0.01
CA PHE A 432 -11.57 -15.54 1.03
C PHE A 432 -12.75 -14.85 1.71
N ASP A 433 -12.76 -14.81 3.04
CA ASP A 433 -13.58 -13.84 3.78
C ASP A 433 -12.94 -12.44 3.82
N ASP A 434 -13.62 -11.48 4.43
CA ASP A 434 -13.16 -10.09 4.51
C ASP A 434 -12.00 -9.89 5.51
N LYS A 435 -11.71 -10.90 6.34
CA LYS A 435 -10.57 -10.92 7.27
C LYS A 435 -9.36 -11.63 6.65
N GLY A 436 -9.51 -12.19 5.46
CA GLY A 436 -8.45 -12.89 4.72
C GLY A 436 -8.31 -14.37 5.06
N TYR A 437 -9.25 -14.98 5.78
CA TYR A 437 -9.27 -16.44 5.97
C TYR A 437 -9.82 -17.12 4.72
N LEU A 438 -9.29 -18.31 4.41
CA LEU A 438 -9.82 -19.17 3.37
C LEU A 438 -10.90 -20.07 3.94
N ASN A 439 -12.02 -20.17 3.24
CA ASN A 439 -13.19 -20.93 3.64
C ASN A 439 -13.65 -21.82 2.48
N LEU A 440 -13.78 -23.11 2.73
CA LEU A 440 -14.32 -24.07 1.76
C LEU A 440 -15.80 -24.30 2.07
N TYR A 441 -16.63 -24.12 1.05
CA TYR A 441 -18.07 -24.31 1.11
C TYR A 441 -18.48 -25.48 0.22
N ASP A 442 -19.46 -26.25 0.69
CA ASP A 442 -20.09 -27.26 -0.13
C ASP A 442 -21.02 -26.65 -1.20
N ARG A 443 -21.70 -27.51 -1.98
CA ARG A 443 -22.59 -27.09 -3.05
C ARG A 443 -23.89 -26.41 -2.55
N GLY A 444 -24.27 -26.64 -1.30
CA GLY A 444 -25.38 -25.96 -0.64
C GLY A 444 -25.01 -24.57 -0.13
N GLY A 445 -23.71 -24.25 -0.07
CA GLY A 445 -23.19 -23.01 0.50
C GLY A 445 -22.85 -23.13 1.99
N GLU A 446 -22.85 -24.34 2.55
CA GLU A 446 -22.50 -24.60 3.94
C GLU A 446 -20.98 -24.65 4.10
N LEU A 447 -20.48 -24.03 5.18
CA LEU A 447 -19.05 -23.99 5.49
C LEU A 447 -18.59 -25.38 5.98
N ILE A 448 -17.61 -25.97 5.30
CA ILE A 448 -17.06 -27.29 5.65
C ILE A 448 -15.60 -27.26 6.11
N TRP A 449 -14.86 -26.20 5.79
CA TRP A 449 -13.50 -25.99 6.30
C TRP A 449 -13.13 -24.51 6.33
N SER A 450 -12.28 -24.12 7.28
CA SER A 450 -11.73 -22.78 7.40
C SER A 450 -10.25 -22.84 7.75
N SER A 451 -9.45 -21.93 7.20
CA SER A 451 -8.03 -21.85 7.49
C SER A 451 -7.75 -21.42 8.94
N LYS A 452 -6.62 -21.86 9.49
CA LYS A 452 -6.22 -21.53 10.87
C LYS A 452 -5.69 -20.09 11.01
N GLU A 453 -5.12 -19.57 9.93
CA GLU A 453 -4.56 -18.24 9.84
C GLU A 453 -5.07 -17.51 8.57
N PRO A 454 -4.99 -16.17 8.52
CA PRO A 454 -5.35 -15.43 7.32
C PRO A 454 -4.24 -15.53 6.26
N TYR A 455 -4.65 -15.75 5.01
CA TYR A 455 -3.79 -15.71 3.81
C TYR A 455 -4.03 -14.43 3.00
N GLY A 456 -5.14 -13.73 3.29
CA GLY A 456 -5.53 -12.51 2.60
C GLY A 456 -4.79 -11.25 3.06
N GLY A 457 -5.09 -10.17 2.36
CA GLY A 457 -4.44 -8.87 2.50
C GLY A 457 -4.75 -8.03 1.26
N PHE A 458 -5.85 -7.28 1.32
CA PHE A 458 -6.44 -6.66 0.13
C PHE A 458 -6.11 -5.18 0.11
N ASP A 459 -5.33 -4.76 -0.90
CA ASP A 459 -4.82 -3.39 -1.05
C ASP A 459 -5.91 -2.39 -1.44
N ILE A 460 -6.99 -2.88 -2.04
CA ILE A 460 -8.08 -2.06 -2.55
C ILE A 460 -9.35 -2.40 -1.77
N SER A 461 -9.89 -1.38 -1.10
CA SER A 461 -11.18 -1.46 -0.44
C SER A 461 -12.10 -0.29 -0.82
N PHE A 462 -13.40 -0.54 -0.80
CA PHE A 462 -14.44 0.45 -0.99
C PHE A 462 -15.24 0.60 0.30
N GLU A 463 -15.53 1.84 0.68
CA GLU A 463 -16.29 2.14 1.89
C GLU A 463 -17.64 2.72 1.50
N ARG A 464 -18.71 2.05 1.93
CA ARG A 464 -20.08 2.55 1.81
C ARG A 464 -20.53 3.09 3.16
N LYS A 465 -20.91 4.36 3.22
CA LYS A 465 -21.64 4.90 4.37
C LYS A 465 -23.03 4.29 4.41
N THR A 466 -23.39 3.65 5.51
CA THR A 466 -24.72 3.10 5.73
C THR A 466 -25.53 4.06 6.60
N HIS A 467 -26.86 3.94 6.53
CA HIS A 467 -27.76 4.66 7.45
C HIS A 467 -27.88 3.96 8.81
N SER A 468 -27.10 2.89 9.05
CA SER A 468 -27.10 2.16 10.32
C SER A 468 -26.16 2.83 11.33
N ILE A 469 -26.69 3.07 12.52
CA ILE A 469 -25.91 3.58 13.66
C ILE A 469 -24.87 2.55 14.13
N PHE A 470 -25.15 1.25 13.96
CA PHE A 470 -24.30 0.16 14.45
C PHE A 470 -23.18 -0.26 13.48
N LYS A 471 -23.38 -0.06 12.18
CA LYS A 471 -22.37 -0.34 11.14
C LYS A 471 -22.33 0.84 10.17
N PRO A 472 -21.85 2.02 10.60
CA PRO A 472 -21.95 3.25 9.83
C PRO A 472 -21.19 3.19 8.51
N GLU A 473 -20.24 2.27 8.39
CA GLU A 473 -19.46 2.03 7.19
C GLU A 473 -19.38 0.52 6.92
N GLU A 474 -19.62 0.15 5.67
CA GLU A 474 -19.38 -1.20 5.18
C GLU A 474 -18.21 -1.19 4.20
N LYS A 475 -17.19 -2.00 4.50
CA LYS A 475 -16.00 -2.11 3.67
C LYS A 475 -16.08 -3.35 2.81
N TRP A 476 -15.75 -3.19 1.55
CA TRP A 476 -15.63 -4.26 0.58
C TRP A 476 -14.22 -4.29 0.04
N PHE A 477 -13.75 -5.45 -0.39
CA PHE A 477 -12.38 -5.62 -0.88
C PHE A 477 -12.36 -6.17 -2.30
N VAL A 478 -11.42 -5.70 -3.13
CA VAL A 478 -11.06 -6.40 -4.36
C VAL A 478 -10.08 -7.50 -3.97
N LYS A 479 -10.61 -8.71 -3.77
CA LYS A 479 -9.84 -9.85 -3.28
C LYS A 479 -8.98 -10.45 -4.39
N GLY A 480 -7.78 -10.92 -4.03
CA GLY A 480 -6.83 -11.50 -4.99
C GLY A 480 -7.31 -12.81 -5.62
N ARG A 481 -6.61 -13.25 -6.67
CA ARG A 481 -6.93 -14.49 -7.40
C ARG A 481 -6.73 -15.73 -6.52
N LEU A 482 -7.52 -16.77 -6.77
CA LEU A 482 -7.24 -18.15 -6.37
C LEU A 482 -7.17 -18.98 -7.66
N ILE A 483 -5.99 -19.48 -8.03
CA ILE A 483 -5.79 -20.17 -9.31
C ILE A 483 -5.63 -21.67 -9.04
N THR A 484 -6.40 -22.49 -9.76
CA THR A 484 -6.30 -23.95 -9.64
C THR A 484 -5.24 -24.49 -10.59
N LYS A 485 -4.56 -25.56 -10.19
CA LYS A 485 -3.61 -26.29 -11.00
C LYS A 485 -3.80 -27.78 -10.80
N ARG A 486 -3.73 -28.56 -11.88
CA ARG A 486 -3.70 -30.02 -11.79
C ARG A 486 -2.28 -30.51 -11.60
N THR A 487 -2.06 -31.31 -10.57
CA THR A 487 -0.81 -31.99 -10.25
C THR A 487 -1.04 -33.50 -10.23
N GLN A 488 0.01 -34.29 -9.94
CA GLN A 488 -0.13 -35.73 -9.72
C GLN A 488 -1.04 -36.07 -8.52
N ARG A 489 -1.25 -35.13 -7.59
CA ARG A 489 -2.14 -35.29 -6.44
C ARG A 489 -3.61 -34.98 -6.78
N GLY A 490 -3.87 -34.35 -7.92
CA GLY A 490 -5.21 -33.88 -8.32
C GLY A 490 -5.24 -32.37 -8.47
N GLN A 491 -6.40 -31.76 -8.23
CA GLN A 491 -6.55 -30.31 -8.29
C GLN A 491 -6.02 -29.67 -7.00
N GLU A 492 -5.04 -28.79 -7.14
CA GLU A 492 -4.49 -27.94 -6.09
C GLU A 492 -4.90 -26.48 -6.33
N VAL A 493 -5.01 -25.70 -5.26
CA VAL A 493 -5.25 -24.25 -5.32
C VAL A 493 -4.00 -23.51 -4.87
N ILE A 494 -3.48 -22.67 -5.75
CA ILE A 494 -2.34 -21.81 -5.44
C ILE A 494 -2.83 -20.52 -4.81
N VAL A 495 -2.22 -20.14 -3.69
CA VAL A 495 -2.61 -18.99 -2.88
C VAL A 495 -1.38 -18.15 -2.56
N VAL A 496 -1.45 -16.86 -2.85
CA VAL A 496 -0.41 -15.89 -2.48
C VAL A 496 -0.79 -15.24 -1.16
N LYS A 497 -0.01 -15.51 -0.11
CA LYS A 497 -0.10 -14.88 1.21
C LYS A 497 0.81 -13.67 1.28
N LYS A 498 0.24 -12.48 1.49
CA LYS A 498 1.05 -11.26 1.64
C LYS A 498 1.54 -11.12 3.07
N ILE A 499 2.83 -10.89 3.25
CA ILE A 499 3.45 -10.78 4.57
C ILE A 499 3.52 -9.29 4.96
N PRO A 500 2.79 -8.85 6.01
CA PRO A 500 2.83 -7.46 6.44
C PRO A 500 4.23 -7.10 6.96
N PHE A 501 4.63 -5.84 6.83
CA PHE A 501 5.91 -5.38 7.34
C PHE A 501 5.99 -5.54 8.87
N ILE A 502 4.93 -5.10 9.56
CA ILE A 502 4.70 -5.27 11.00
C ILE A 502 3.25 -5.73 11.18
N SER A 503 3.05 -6.91 11.75
CA SER A 503 1.71 -7.54 11.93
C SER A 503 0.78 -6.74 12.86
N THR A 504 1.34 -5.92 13.75
CA THR A 504 0.61 -5.11 14.74
C THR A 504 0.20 -3.72 14.25
N VAL A 505 0.68 -3.26 13.09
CA VAL A 505 0.36 -1.93 12.53
C VAL A 505 -0.29 -2.08 11.14
N PRO A 506 -1.63 -2.10 11.07
CA PRO A 506 -2.37 -2.17 9.81
C PRO A 506 -2.03 -0.97 8.91
N GLY A 507 -1.88 -1.21 7.60
CA GLY A 507 -1.72 -0.14 6.60
C GLY A 507 -0.29 0.21 6.21
N LEU A 508 0.74 -0.35 6.86
CA LEU A 508 2.16 -0.16 6.47
C LEU A 508 2.59 -0.94 5.19
N GLY A 509 1.64 -1.58 4.51
CA GLY A 509 1.92 -2.40 3.34
C GLY A 509 2.58 -3.75 3.66
N TYR A 510 3.12 -4.38 2.63
CA TYR A 510 3.62 -5.75 2.67
C TYR A 510 5.12 -5.80 2.34
N LYS A 511 5.90 -6.55 3.14
CA LYS A 511 7.36 -6.72 2.96
C LYS A 511 7.70 -7.77 1.90
N GLY A 512 6.75 -8.65 1.62
CA GLY A 512 6.93 -9.76 0.70
C GLY A 512 5.67 -10.61 0.61
N ALA A 513 5.81 -11.77 -0.02
CA ALA A 513 4.77 -12.78 -0.09
C ALA A 513 5.33 -14.20 0.12
N GLU A 514 4.42 -15.09 0.46
CA GLU A 514 4.59 -16.53 0.48
C GLU A 514 3.56 -17.13 -0.49
N VAL A 515 3.86 -18.30 -1.03
CA VAL A 515 2.94 -19.02 -1.91
C VAL A 515 2.71 -20.40 -1.33
N TYR A 516 1.44 -20.72 -1.22
CA TYR A 516 0.94 -21.97 -0.67
C TYR A 516 0.19 -22.74 -1.76
N SER A 517 0.32 -24.06 -1.72
CA SER A 517 -0.55 -24.98 -2.43
C SER A 517 -1.51 -25.62 -1.43
N PHE A 518 -2.81 -25.52 -1.72
CA PHE A 518 -3.87 -26.15 -0.95
C PHE A 518 -4.45 -27.32 -1.73
N TRP A 519 -4.58 -28.47 -1.09
CA TRP A 519 -5.14 -29.67 -1.69
C TRP A 519 -6.19 -30.29 -0.77
N TRP A 520 -7.37 -30.54 -1.31
CA TRP A 520 -8.50 -31.08 -0.56
C TRP A 520 -8.80 -32.51 -1.00
N ASP A 521 -8.91 -33.44 -0.04
CA ASP A 521 -9.17 -34.86 -0.30
C ASP A 521 -10.60 -35.32 0.04
N GLY A 522 -11.48 -34.38 0.41
CA GLY A 522 -12.83 -34.65 0.89
C GLY A 522 -12.98 -34.71 2.41
N ASN A 523 -11.88 -34.74 3.17
CA ASN A 523 -11.90 -34.78 4.63
C ASN A 523 -10.91 -33.79 5.27
N ILE A 524 -9.70 -33.70 4.72
CA ILE A 524 -8.61 -32.87 5.24
C ILE A 524 -8.12 -31.93 4.13
N MET A 525 -7.88 -30.67 4.51
CA MET A 525 -7.16 -29.72 3.68
C MET A 525 -5.67 -29.85 3.99
N ASP A 526 -4.91 -30.33 3.01
CA ASP A 526 -3.46 -30.28 3.06
C ASP A 526 -2.99 -28.91 2.59
N GLU A 527 -2.03 -28.36 3.32
CA GLU A 527 -1.49 -27.03 3.13
C GLU A 527 0.03 -27.14 3.01
N GLU A 528 0.56 -26.79 1.84
CA GLU A 528 1.98 -26.85 1.57
C GLU A 528 2.54 -25.46 1.24
N LEU A 529 3.46 -24.97 2.07
CA LEU A 529 4.29 -23.82 1.73
C LEU A 529 5.27 -24.22 0.60
N ILE A 530 5.00 -23.74 -0.60
CA ILE A 530 5.78 -24.05 -1.80
C ILE A 530 6.85 -22.99 -2.08
N MET A 531 6.60 -21.72 -1.73
CA MET A 531 7.60 -20.64 -1.85
C MET A 531 7.51 -19.69 -0.67
N GLN A 532 8.66 -19.27 -0.17
CA GLN A 532 8.74 -18.36 0.97
C GLN A 532 9.60 -17.13 0.65
N ARG A 533 9.31 -16.01 1.30
CA ARG A 533 10.14 -14.79 1.27
C ARG A 533 10.30 -14.17 -0.13
N ILE A 534 9.23 -14.15 -0.92
CA ILE A 534 9.21 -13.42 -2.20
C ILE A 534 9.29 -11.92 -1.88
N PRO A 535 10.31 -11.19 -2.35
CA PRO A 535 10.50 -9.80 -1.94
C PRO A 535 9.54 -8.84 -2.66
N GLY A 536 9.22 -7.75 -1.96
CA GLY A 536 8.46 -6.63 -2.53
C GLY A 536 6.94 -6.77 -2.41
N ARG A 537 6.24 -5.78 -2.94
CA ARG A 537 4.78 -5.71 -2.86
C ARG A 537 4.18 -6.46 -4.04
N ILE A 538 3.86 -7.74 -3.82
CA ILE A 538 3.15 -8.55 -4.80
C ILE A 538 1.72 -8.04 -4.94
N THR A 539 1.35 -7.65 -6.16
CA THR A 539 0.05 -7.05 -6.46
C THR A 539 -0.88 -8.01 -7.19
N ASP A 540 -0.34 -8.92 -8.00
CA ASP A 540 -1.09 -9.96 -8.73
C ASP A 540 -0.18 -11.15 -9.09
N TYR A 541 -0.78 -12.25 -9.55
CA TYR A 541 -0.04 -13.42 -10.01
C TYR A 541 -0.80 -14.20 -11.09
N TRP A 542 -0.07 -14.99 -11.86
CA TRP A 542 -0.59 -15.83 -12.94
C TRP A 542 0.12 -17.18 -12.97
N ILE A 543 -0.57 -18.21 -13.44
CA ILE A 543 0.03 -19.53 -13.69
C ILE A 543 -0.10 -19.84 -15.17
N GLU A 544 1.03 -20.08 -15.82
CA GLU A 544 1.11 -20.47 -17.22
C GLU A 544 1.82 -21.82 -17.33
N GLY A 545 1.05 -22.88 -17.57
CA GLY A 545 1.57 -24.25 -17.55
C GLY A 545 2.23 -24.60 -16.21
N GLU A 546 3.54 -24.76 -16.23
CA GLU A 546 4.34 -25.08 -15.05
C GLU A 546 4.89 -23.85 -14.32
N ASP A 547 4.62 -22.66 -14.82
CA ASP A 547 5.30 -21.45 -14.38
C ASP A 547 4.37 -20.56 -13.57
N LEU A 548 4.86 -20.11 -12.43
CA LEU A 548 4.24 -19.11 -11.58
C LEU A 548 4.90 -17.76 -11.83
N LEU A 549 4.08 -16.80 -12.25
CA LEU A 549 4.45 -15.41 -12.45
C LEU A 549 3.87 -14.58 -11.31
N LEU A 550 4.72 -13.87 -10.58
CA LEU A 550 4.27 -12.94 -9.52
C LEU A 550 4.71 -11.54 -9.90
N ILE A 551 3.76 -10.64 -10.11
CA ILE A 551 4.09 -9.23 -10.37
C ILE A 551 4.25 -8.48 -9.06
N SER A 552 5.39 -7.82 -8.94
CA SER A 552 5.78 -6.97 -7.83
C SER A 552 5.93 -5.55 -8.34
N ARG A 553 5.25 -4.61 -7.69
CA ARG A 553 5.52 -3.20 -7.95
C ARG A 553 6.93 -2.91 -7.42
N GLY A 554 7.83 -2.45 -8.31
CA GLY A 554 9.26 -2.43 -8.02
C GLY A 554 9.58 -1.68 -6.73
N SER A 555 10.40 -2.32 -5.90
CA SER A 555 10.99 -1.71 -4.72
C SER A 555 12.02 -0.67 -5.15
N LEU A 556 12.21 0.37 -4.34
CA LEU A 556 13.24 1.40 -4.55
C LEU A 556 14.65 0.77 -4.72
N SER A 557 14.92 -0.42 -4.17
CA SER A 557 16.19 -1.14 -4.32
C SER A 557 16.49 -1.62 -5.74
N THR A 558 15.47 -1.99 -6.52
CA THR A 558 15.62 -2.47 -7.90
C THR A 558 15.84 -1.30 -8.87
N PHE A 559 15.17 -0.17 -8.61
CA PHE A 559 15.45 1.13 -9.22
C PHE A 559 16.89 1.62 -8.92
N LEU A 560 17.39 1.42 -7.70
CA LEU A 560 18.76 1.83 -7.32
C LEU A 560 19.86 1.00 -7.98
N ALA A 561 19.63 -0.29 -8.25
CA ALA A 561 20.57 -1.13 -9.02
C ALA A 561 20.66 -0.67 -10.49
N LYS A 562 19.52 -0.31 -11.09
CA LYS A 562 19.40 0.20 -12.47
C LYS A 562 20.04 1.57 -12.72
N ILE A 563 20.07 2.43 -11.71
CA ILE A 563 20.73 3.74 -11.81
C ILE A 563 22.26 3.58 -11.97
N ILE A 564 22.85 2.51 -11.43
CA ILE A 564 24.27 2.20 -11.61
C ILE A 564 24.57 1.83 -13.08
N SER A 565 23.59 1.23 -13.77
CA SER A 565 23.67 0.87 -15.20
C SER A 565 23.10 1.95 -16.14
N GLY A 566 22.62 3.08 -15.63
CA GLY A 566 22.13 4.22 -16.44
C GLY A 566 20.66 4.15 -16.87
N ASP A 567 19.86 3.25 -16.30
CA ASP A 567 18.40 3.14 -16.53
C ASP A 567 17.63 3.84 -15.38
N PHE A 568 16.73 4.76 -15.74
CA PHE A 568 16.01 5.67 -14.83
C PHE A 568 14.51 5.34 -14.68
N SER A 569 14.08 4.12 -14.98
CA SER A 569 12.67 3.71 -14.89
C SER A 569 12.26 3.17 -13.50
N ARG A 570 11.15 3.67 -12.91
CA ARG A 570 10.46 3.05 -11.76
C ARG A 570 9.76 1.76 -12.23
N GLY A 571 10.55 0.74 -12.52
CA GLY A 571 10.06 -0.50 -13.09
C GLY A 571 9.22 -1.36 -12.14
N SER A 572 8.47 -2.29 -12.70
CA SER A 572 7.92 -3.43 -11.95
C SER A 572 8.74 -4.69 -12.27
N ILE A 573 8.68 -5.68 -11.39
CA ILE A 573 9.35 -6.96 -11.60
C ILE A 573 8.31 -8.06 -11.64
N ILE A 574 8.42 -8.96 -12.62
CA ILE A 574 7.79 -10.26 -12.54
C ILE A 574 8.82 -11.25 -12.03
N TYR A 575 8.55 -11.86 -10.88
CA TYR A 575 9.28 -13.03 -10.44
C TYR A 575 8.73 -14.26 -11.16
N TYR A 576 9.64 -15.04 -11.73
CA TYR A 576 9.34 -16.26 -12.45
C TYR A 576 9.85 -17.45 -11.63
N TYR A 577 8.97 -18.40 -11.36
CA TYR A 577 9.27 -19.64 -10.66
C TYR A 577 8.66 -20.81 -11.41
N SER A 578 9.33 -21.96 -11.43
CA SER A 578 8.64 -23.18 -11.85
C SER A 578 8.09 -23.97 -10.68
N LEU A 579 6.91 -24.49 -10.93
CA LEU A 579 6.16 -25.40 -10.07
C LEU A 579 6.43 -26.87 -10.42
N LYS A 580 7.38 -27.18 -11.32
CA LYS A 580 7.79 -28.57 -11.58
C LYS A 580 8.29 -29.20 -10.30
N LYS A 581 7.59 -30.24 -9.83
CA LYS A 581 8.05 -31.16 -8.79
C LYS A 581 8.76 -32.35 -9.40
#